data_AF-A0A6L6E1K9-F1
#
_entry.id   AF-A0A6L6E1K9-F1
#
_cell.length_a   1.000
_cell.length_b   1.000
_cell.length_c   1.000
_cell.angle_alpha   90.00
_cell.angle_beta   90.00
_cell.angle_gamma   90.00
#
_symmetry.space_group_name_H-M   'P 1'
#
loop_
_entity.id
_entity.type
_entity.pdbx_description
1 polymer ?
#
loop_
_entity_poly.entity_id
_entity_poly.type
_entity_poly.pdbx_seq_one_letter_code
_entity_poly.pdbx_strand_id
1 'polypeptide(L)'
;MMATYSYTSGERRPVEVLVFRMDPHLVDEFLRVDHEVWTLGEAHMEGLAAIPFLSKEVWLDDSKPGEVTIVFVWDTQEAWDL
;
A
#
# COMPACT_ATOMS: atom_id res chain seq x y z
N MET A 1 -13.32 -3.83 26.72
CA MET A 1 -12.02 -3.78 26.01
C MET A 1 -12.35 -3.89 24.54
N MET A 2 -12.09 -2.86 23.72
CA MET A 2 -12.30 -2.97 22.27
C MET A 2 -11.20 -3.85 21.67
N ALA A 3 -11.56 -4.71 20.73
CA ALA A 3 -10.60 -5.55 20.03
C ALA A 3 -9.67 -4.64 19.21
N THR A 4 -8.36 -4.91 19.28
CA THR A 4 -7.31 -4.23 18.50
C THR A 4 -7.15 -4.80 17.09
N TYR A 5 -8.02 -5.73 16.70
CA TYR A 5 -8.05 -6.35 15.39
C TYR A 5 -9.49 -6.64 14.97
N SER A 6 -9.71 -6.72 13.67
CA SER A 6 -10.92 -7.28 13.06
C SER A 6 -10.54 -8.54 12.32
N TYR A 7 -11.31 -9.61 12.48
CA TYR A 7 -11.17 -10.83 11.70
C TYR A 7 -12.54 -11.41 11.44
N THR A 8 -12.88 -11.59 10.17
CA THR A 8 -14.10 -12.28 9.76
C THR A 8 -13.73 -13.51 8.93
N SER A 9 -14.18 -14.69 9.38
CA SER A 9 -13.92 -15.94 8.65
C SER A 9 -14.53 -15.88 7.24
N GLY A 10 -13.72 -16.15 6.22
CA GLY A 10 -14.17 -16.17 4.82
C GLY A 10 -14.31 -14.79 4.16
N GLU A 11 -13.86 -13.74 4.83
CA GLU A 11 -13.78 -12.39 4.29
C GLU A 11 -12.94 -12.34 3.01
N ARG A 12 -13.41 -11.58 2.02
CA ARG A 12 -12.68 -11.30 0.79
C ARG A 12 -12.62 -9.80 0.63
N ARG A 13 -11.41 -9.27 0.57
CA ARG A 13 -11.13 -7.86 0.32
C ARG A 13 -10.44 -7.73 -1.03
N PRO A 14 -10.65 -6.63 -1.78
CA PRO A 14 -9.82 -6.34 -2.92
C PRO A 14 -8.37 -6.15 -2.48
N VAL A 15 -7.46 -6.76 -3.23
CA VAL A 15 -6.02 -6.63 -3.01
C VAL A 15 -5.42 -6.12 -4.32
N GLU A 16 -4.78 -4.97 -4.23
CA GLU A 16 -4.03 -4.40 -5.34
C GLU A 16 -2.55 -4.70 -5.15
N VAL A 17 -1.91 -5.21 -6.20
CA VAL A 17 -0.48 -5.56 -6.20
C VAL A 17 0.19 -4.81 -7.34
N LEU A 18 1.00 -3.82 -6.99
CA LEU A 18 1.76 -3.01 -7.92
C LEU A 18 3.22 -3.45 -7.93
N VAL A 19 3.72 -3.86 -9.09
CA VAL A 19 5.12 -4.31 -9.25
C VAL A 19 5.87 -3.30 -10.11
N PHE A 20 6.81 -2.61 -9.48
CA PHE A 20 7.68 -1.63 -10.12
C PHE A 20 9.04 -2.25 -10.43
N ARG A 21 9.57 -1.95 -11.60
CA ARG A 21 10.92 -2.37 -12.02
C ARG A 21 11.74 -1.15 -12.42
N MET A 22 12.91 -1.01 -11.82
CA MET A 22 13.82 0.12 -12.01
C MET A 22 15.29 -0.33 -11.96
N ASP A 23 16.21 0.59 -12.23
CA ASP A 23 17.63 0.38 -11.93
C ASP A 23 17.79 0.14 -10.41
N PRO A 24 18.52 -0.89 -9.95
CA PRO A 24 18.71 -1.19 -8.54
C PRO A 24 19.22 0.01 -7.72
N HIS A 25 20.02 0.89 -8.29
CA HIS A 25 20.56 2.07 -7.59
C HIS A 25 19.48 3.13 -7.28
N LEU A 26 18.30 3.03 -7.90
CA LEU A 26 17.19 3.95 -7.70
C LEU A 26 16.20 3.46 -6.63
N VAL A 27 16.35 2.23 -6.11
CA VAL A 27 15.38 1.65 -5.16
C VAL A 27 15.25 2.52 -3.90
N ASP A 28 16.35 2.95 -3.31
CA ASP A 28 16.31 3.79 -2.10
C ASP A 28 15.63 5.15 -2.35
N GLU A 29 15.87 5.74 -3.53
CA GLU A 29 15.21 6.98 -3.92
C GLU A 29 13.71 6.75 -4.16
N PHE A 30 13.34 5.66 -4.81
CA PHE A 30 11.95 5.26 -5.03
C PHE A 30 11.22 5.09 -3.69
N LEU A 31 11.81 4.36 -2.73
CA LEU A 31 11.22 4.14 -1.41
C LEU A 31 11.03 5.44 -0.63
N ARG A 32 12.00 6.36 -0.71
CA ARG A 32 11.88 7.69 -0.08
C ARG A 32 10.72 8.49 -0.68
N VAL A 33 10.62 8.52 -2.02
CA VAL A 33 9.55 9.25 -2.72
C VAL A 33 8.18 8.61 -2.46
N ASP A 34 8.08 7.28 -2.48
CA ASP A 34 6.86 6.55 -2.13
C ASP A 34 6.41 6.86 -0.69
N HIS A 35 7.34 6.90 0.26
CA HIS A 35 7.01 7.28 1.64
C HIS A 35 6.49 8.73 1.75
N GLU A 36 7.17 9.67 1.10
CA GLU A 36 6.80 11.10 1.17
C GLU A 36 5.49 11.41 0.44
N VAL A 37 5.33 10.88 -0.77
CA VAL A 37 4.25 11.30 -1.68
C VAL A 37 3.04 10.39 -1.56
N TRP A 38 3.23 9.07 -1.54
CA TRP A 38 2.12 8.14 -1.46
C TRP A 38 1.75 7.89 -0.01
N THR A 39 2.68 7.43 0.82
CA THR A 39 2.33 7.06 2.21
C THR A 39 1.87 8.26 3.04
N LEU A 40 2.68 9.31 3.14
CA LEU A 40 2.32 10.50 3.90
C LEU A 40 1.35 11.40 3.13
N GLY A 41 1.52 11.53 1.81
CA GLY A 41 0.63 12.35 1.00
C GLY A 41 -0.81 11.82 0.97
N GLU A 42 -1.02 10.51 0.85
CA GLU A 42 -2.36 9.91 0.94
C GLU A 42 -2.95 10.01 2.35
N ALA A 43 -2.12 9.83 3.38
CA ALA A 43 -2.55 9.98 4.77
C ALA A 43 -2.98 11.41 5.14
N HIS A 44 -2.45 12.41 4.44
CA HIS A 44 -2.70 13.82 4.70
C HIS A 44 -3.50 14.52 3.60
N MET A 45 -4.04 13.78 2.63
CA MET A 45 -4.75 14.37 1.50
C MET A 45 -6.02 15.09 1.97
N GLU A 46 -6.05 16.42 1.76
CA GLU A 46 -7.21 17.24 2.13
C GLU A 46 -8.45 16.78 1.36
N GLY A 47 -9.55 16.52 2.08
CA GLY A 47 -10.82 16.08 1.51
C GLY A 47 -11.12 14.58 1.65
N LEU A 48 -10.14 13.77 2.04
CA LEU A 48 -10.39 12.39 2.47
C LEU A 48 -10.73 12.37 3.97
N ALA A 49 -11.90 11.82 4.31
CA ALA A 49 -12.33 11.69 5.72
C ALA A 49 -11.51 10.62 6.48
N ALA A 50 -10.87 9.70 5.73
CA ALA A 50 -10.01 8.63 6.23
C ALA A 50 -9.08 8.15 5.10
N ILE A 51 -8.01 7.44 5.46
CA ILE A 51 -7.15 6.71 4.52
C ILE A 51 -8.03 5.69 3.75
N PRO A 52 -7.93 5.60 2.42
CA PRO A 52 -8.90 4.85 1.61
C PRO A 52 -8.66 3.33 1.62
N PHE A 53 -7.49 2.88 2.06
CA PHE A 53 -7.12 1.47 2.22
C PHE A 53 -6.96 1.07 3.69
N LEU A 54 -7.16 -0.22 3.97
CA LEU A 54 -6.97 -0.82 5.29
C LEU A 54 -5.50 -1.06 5.62
N SER A 55 -4.68 -1.39 4.61
CA SER A 55 -3.24 -1.52 4.77
C SER A 55 -2.51 -1.21 3.46
N LYS A 56 -1.25 -0.79 3.62
CA LYS A 56 -0.24 -0.68 2.56
C LYS A 56 1.03 -1.33 3.06
N GLU A 57 1.61 -2.19 2.23
CA GLU A 57 2.90 -2.83 2.49
C GLU A 57 3.83 -2.61 1.31
N VAL A 58 5.13 -2.44 1.60
CA VAL A 58 6.19 -2.32 0.60
C VAL A 58 7.15 -3.48 0.79
N TRP A 59 7.27 -4.33 -0.23
CA TRP A 59 8.08 -5.54 -0.20
C TRP A 59 9.26 -5.42 -1.17
N LEU A 60 10.42 -5.87 -0.70
CA LEU A 60 11.66 -5.99 -1.44
C LEU A 60 12.07 -7.46 -1.50
N ASP A 61 12.59 -7.90 -2.65
CA ASP A 61 13.11 -9.24 -2.87
C ASP A 61 14.59 -9.14 -3.25
N ASP A 62 15.49 -9.54 -2.36
CA ASP A 62 16.94 -9.47 -2.59
C ASP A 62 17.39 -10.33 -3.79
N SER A 63 16.58 -11.32 -4.20
CA SER A 63 16.86 -12.11 -5.42
C SER A 63 16.51 -11.36 -6.71
N LYS A 64 15.81 -10.22 -6.62
CA LYS A 64 15.37 -9.38 -7.72
C LYS A 64 15.70 -7.90 -7.44
N PRO A 65 16.99 -7.52 -7.47
CA PRO A 65 17.38 -6.14 -7.26
C PRO A 65 16.68 -5.23 -8.29
N GLY A 66 16.12 -4.12 -7.82
CA GLY A 66 15.35 -3.19 -8.65
C GLY A 66 13.85 -3.50 -8.78
N GLU A 67 13.34 -4.58 -8.16
CA GLU A 67 11.91 -4.86 -8.07
C GLU A 67 11.35 -4.41 -6.71
N VAL A 68 10.33 -3.56 -6.74
CA VAL A 68 9.57 -3.15 -5.54
C VAL A 68 8.12 -3.57 -5.75
N THR A 69 7.56 -4.29 -4.78
CA THR A 69 6.14 -4.66 -4.78
C THR A 69 5.41 -3.85 -3.71
N ILE A 70 4.36 -3.13 -4.10
CA ILE A 70 3.47 -2.45 -3.16
C ILE A 70 2.15 -3.23 -3.13
N VAL A 71 1.70 -3.57 -1.93
CA VAL A 71 0.45 -4.30 -1.71
C VAL A 71 -0.51 -3.42 -0.92
N PHE A 72 -1.69 -3.17 -1.48
CA PHE A 72 -2.79 -2.50 -0.77
C PHE A 72 -3.91 -3.49 -0.49
N VAL A 73 -4.50 -3.38 0.70
CA VAL A 73 -5.76 -4.06 1.03
C VAL A 73 -6.84 -3.01 1.17
N TRP A 74 -7.89 -3.11 0.35
CA TRP A 74 -8.99 -2.16 0.33
C TRP A 74 -10.16 -2.64 1.18
N ASP A 75 -10.96 -1.71 1.70
CA ASP A 75 -12.17 -2.08 2.46
C ASP A 75 -13.23 -2.66 1.51
N THR A 76 -13.56 -1.97 0.43
CA THR A 76 -14.54 -2.45 -0.56
C THR A 76 -14.04 -2.30 -1.99
N GLN A 77 -14.67 -2.99 -2.93
CA GLN A 77 -14.36 -2.85 -4.36
C GLN A 77 -14.60 -1.41 -4.84
N GLU A 78 -15.67 -0.78 -4.35
CA GLU A 78 -16.00 0.61 -4.68
C GLU A 78 -14.95 1.60 -4.19
N ALA A 79 -14.26 1.30 -3.08
CA ALA A 79 -13.15 2.12 -2.59
C ALA A 79 -11.91 2.01 -3.50
N TRP A 80 -11.72 0.86 -4.15
CA TRP A 80 -10.63 0.64 -5.11
C TRP A 80 -10.95 1.19 -6.51
N ASP A 81 -12.21 1.17 -6.94
CA ASP A 81 -12.63 1.62 -8.28
C ASP A 81 -12.62 3.16 -8.47
N LEU A 82 -12.30 3.93 -7.41
CA LEU A 82 -12.30 5.41 -7.35
C LEU A 82 -11.11 6.04 -8.09
#